data_AF-A0A101UNZ0-F1
#
_entry.id   AF-A0A101UNZ0-F1
#
_cell.length_a   1.000
_cell.length_b   1.000
_cell.length_c   1.000
_cell.angle_alpha   90.00
_cell.angle_beta   90.00
_cell.angle_gamma   90.00
#
_symmetry.space_group_name_H-M   'P 1'
#
loop_
_entity.id
_entity.type
_entity.pdbx_description
1 polymer ?
#
loop_
_entity_poly.entity_id
_entity_poly.type
_entity_poly.pdbx_seq_one_letter_code
_entity_poly.pdbx_strand_id
1 'polypeptide(L)'
;MRAPRECASWFWDLYDFGSPGLESALSLAARTSEVLSRHALLVPVRLEYVWGVAGVGTTGITTSLDLAVRPLGDPGLPAQVRGSRPAAHPTADIADFSVLGTGTWIDADDQPGNEYRLVDLSFSTAPTGLSAELSVHHDIWARYDFSGRPHPEIQRRNAPRLTAALKDLTSLFGTPPEPGERTYFGMATVEGLAEPEADENGMGPDLTGRL
;
A
#
# COMPACT_ATOMS: atom_id res chain seq x y z
N MET A 1 -16.25 1.17 4.18
CA MET A 1 -16.02 2.57 3.83
C MET A 1 -14.52 2.86 3.83
N ARG A 2 -14.01 3.78 3.00
CA ARG A 2 -12.58 4.18 2.98
C ARG A 2 -12.37 5.45 3.81
N ALA A 3 -11.44 5.43 4.76
CA ALA A 3 -11.05 6.57 5.58
C ALA A 3 -10.09 7.51 4.84
N PRO A 4 -10.05 8.82 5.19
CA PRO A 4 -9.13 9.79 4.60
C PRO A 4 -7.67 9.54 4.99
N ARG A 5 -7.44 8.83 6.11
CA ARG A 5 -6.12 8.36 6.57
C ARG A 5 -6.10 6.85 6.72
N GLU A 6 -4.90 6.29 6.79
CA GLU A 6 -4.66 4.87 6.97
C GLU A 6 -5.25 4.36 8.28
N CYS A 7 -5.90 3.20 8.23
CA CYS A 7 -6.25 2.42 9.41
C CYS A 7 -5.02 1.72 9.98
N ALA A 8 -4.13 1.30 9.09
CA ALA A 8 -2.86 0.66 9.41
C ALA A 8 -1.89 0.81 8.23
N SER A 9 -0.60 0.87 8.55
CA SER A 9 0.49 0.76 7.60
C SER A 9 1.57 -0.19 8.10
N TRP A 10 2.33 -0.74 7.17
CA TRP A 10 3.46 -1.64 7.41
C TRP A 10 4.63 -1.17 6.57
N PHE A 11 5.72 -0.82 7.25
CA PHE A 11 6.95 -0.36 6.62
C PHE A 11 8.00 -1.46 6.68
N TRP A 12 8.73 -1.64 5.57
CA TRP A 12 9.91 -2.48 5.53
C TRP A 12 11.11 -1.63 5.15
N ASP A 13 12.09 -1.61 6.05
CA ASP A 13 13.43 -1.14 5.73
C ASP A 13 14.24 -2.26 5.08
N LEU A 14 14.72 -2.03 3.86
CA LEU A 14 15.29 -3.05 2.99
C LEU A 14 16.72 -2.68 2.53
N TYR A 15 17.49 -2.00 3.39
CA TYR A 15 18.89 -1.63 3.12
C TYR A 15 19.76 -2.78 2.58
N ASP A 16 19.62 -3.98 3.13
CA ASP A 16 20.43 -5.15 2.76
C ASP A 16 19.76 -6.06 1.71
N PHE A 17 18.56 -5.71 1.22
CA PHE A 17 17.80 -6.56 0.31
C PHE A 17 18.33 -6.54 -1.12
N GLY A 18 18.89 -5.42 -1.56
CA GLY A 18 19.42 -5.24 -2.91
C GLY A 18 19.96 -3.85 -3.14
N SER A 19 20.60 -3.63 -4.30
CA SER A 19 21.14 -2.31 -4.66
C SER A 19 20.04 -1.26 -4.68
N PRO A 20 20.27 -0.05 -4.15
CA PRO A 20 19.30 1.05 -4.22
C PRO A 20 19.07 1.50 -5.67
N GLY A 21 17.97 2.24 -5.87
CA GLY A 21 17.65 2.87 -7.15
C GLY A 21 16.45 2.27 -7.88
N LEU A 22 16.10 2.91 -8.99
CA LEU A 22 14.85 2.69 -9.73
C LEU A 22 14.65 1.24 -10.18
N GLU A 23 15.67 0.63 -10.80
CA GLU A 23 15.57 -0.73 -11.33
C GLU A 23 15.22 -1.75 -10.25
N SER A 24 15.94 -1.70 -9.13
CA SER A 24 15.73 -2.62 -8.02
C SER A 24 14.38 -2.39 -7.37
N ALA A 25 13.98 -1.13 -7.18
CA ALA A 25 12.68 -0.78 -6.60
C ALA A 25 11.52 -1.24 -7.50
N LEU A 26 11.61 -1.08 -8.83
CA LEU A 26 10.58 -1.59 -9.76
C LEU A 26 10.51 -3.12 -9.77
N SER A 27 11.67 -3.79 -9.73
CA SER A 27 11.74 -5.26 -9.61
C SER A 27 11.10 -5.75 -8.30
N LEU A 28 11.38 -5.05 -7.20
CA LEU A 28 10.76 -5.31 -5.91
C LEU A 28 9.25 -5.08 -5.97
N ALA A 29 8.81 -3.97 -6.57
CA ALA A 29 7.40 -3.64 -6.76
C ALA A 29 6.64 -4.71 -7.54
N ALA A 30 7.25 -5.27 -8.59
CA ALA A 30 6.67 -6.38 -9.34
C ALA A 30 6.46 -7.63 -8.46
N ARG A 31 7.47 -8.04 -7.69
CA ARG A 31 7.41 -9.21 -6.79
C ARG A 31 6.40 -9.02 -5.66
N THR A 32 6.38 -7.84 -5.04
CA THR A 32 5.42 -7.48 -4.00
C THR A 32 3.99 -7.47 -4.55
N SER A 33 3.79 -6.91 -5.75
CA SER A 33 2.48 -6.90 -6.41
C SER A 33 2.00 -8.31 -6.74
N GLU A 34 2.89 -9.23 -7.13
CA GLU A 34 2.54 -10.63 -7.35
C GLU A 34 2.03 -11.29 -6.06
N VAL A 35 2.71 -11.07 -4.92
CA VAL A 35 2.26 -11.56 -3.61
C VAL A 35 0.86 -11.02 -3.29
N LEU A 36 0.65 -9.71 -3.39
CA LEU A 36 -0.64 -9.08 -3.09
C LEU A 36 -1.75 -9.54 -4.04
N SER A 37 -1.43 -9.79 -5.31
CA SER A 37 -2.37 -10.29 -6.31
C SER A 37 -2.89 -11.69 -5.96
N ARG A 38 -2.04 -12.59 -5.45
CA ARG A 38 -2.45 -13.93 -4.99
C ARG A 38 -3.51 -13.89 -3.88
N HIS A 39 -3.52 -12.82 -3.08
CA HIS A 39 -4.48 -12.59 -2.01
C HIS A 39 -5.66 -11.68 -2.42
N ALA A 40 -5.75 -11.37 -3.72
CA ALA A 40 -6.72 -10.45 -4.32
C ALA A 40 -6.72 -9.04 -3.69
N LEU A 41 -5.56 -8.57 -3.22
CA LEU A 41 -5.40 -7.26 -2.58
C LEU A 41 -5.00 -6.16 -3.57
N LEU A 42 -4.26 -6.53 -4.62
CA LEU A 42 -3.77 -5.59 -5.62
C LEU A 42 -3.62 -6.23 -6.99
N VAL A 43 -4.26 -5.66 -7.98
CA VAL A 43 -3.98 -5.81 -9.42
C VAL A 43 -3.44 -4.47 -9.90
N PRO A 44 -2.12 -4.34 -10.15
CA PRO A 44 -1.52 -3.08 -10.57
C PRO A 44 -2.10 -2.58 -11.89
N VAL A 45 -2.50 -1.31 -11.93
CA VAL A 45 -2.97 -0.65 -13.16
C VAL A 45 -2.18 0.60 -13.48
N ARG A 46 -1.52 1.21 -12.49
CA ARG A 46 -0.83 2.48 -12.65
C ARG A 46 0.38 2.59 -11.72
N LEU A 47 1.44 3.21 -12.22
CA LEU A 47 2.56 3.71 -11.44
C LEU A 47 2.42 5.23 -11.28
N GLU A 48 2.62 5.75 -10.08
CA GLU A 48 2.56 7.20 -9.82
C GLU A 48 3.80 7.65 -9.05
N TYR A 49 4.40 8.78 -9.44
CA TYR A 49 5.59 9.31 -8.78
C TYR A 49 5.70 10.82 -8.97
N VAL A 50 6.43 11.45 -8.05
CA VAL A 50 6.69 12.90 -8.05
C VAL A 50 8.15 13.15 -8.40
N TRP A 51 8.38 14.12 -9.28
CA TRP A 51 9.72 14.54 -9.66
C TRP A 51 10.29 15.51 -8.62
N GLY A 52 11.51 15.26 -8.16
CA GLY A 52 12.24 16.14 -7.25
C GLY A 52 13.63 16.48 -7.77
N VAL A 53 14.18 17.62 -7.33
CA VAL A 53 15.56 18.03 -7.61
C VAL A 53 16.33 18.06 -6.29
N ALA A 54 17.47 17.38 -6.26
CA ALA A 54 18.32 17.32 -5.08
C ALA A 54 18.67 18.73 -4.56
N GLY A 55 18.51 18.94 -3.26
CA GLY A 55 18.77 20.24 -2.60
C GLY A 55 17.69 21.31 -2.82
N VAL A 56 16.68 21.06 -3.67
CA VAL A 56 15.57 21.99 -3.92
C VAL A 56 14.25 21.44 -3.38
N GLY A 57 14.00 20.13 -3.56
CA GLY A 57 12.76 19.47 -3.17
C GLY A 57 11.91 19.07 -4.37
N THR A 58 10.61 18.87 -4.15
CA THR A 58 9.67 18.45 -5.20
C THR A 58 9.44 19.57 -6.22
N THR A 59 9.25 19.18 -7.47
CA THR A 59 8.95 20.11 -8.58
C THR A 59 7.46 20.46 -8.68
N GLY A 60 6.61 19.79 -7.89
CA GLY A 60 5.15 19.84 -8.02
C GLY A 60 4.60 19.07 -9.23
N ILE A 61 5.46 18.41 -10.01
CA ILE A 61 5.06 17.61 -11.17
C ILE A 61 4.95 16.15 -10.78
N THR A 62 3.74 15.62 -10.90
CA THR A 62 3.44 14.18 -10.77
C THR A 62 3.34 13.56 -12.15
N THR A 63 3.87 12.36 -12.31
CA THR A 63 3.65 11.53 -13.49
C THR A 63 2.91 10.26 -13.10
N SER A 64 1.91 9.91 -13.91
CA SER A 64 1.18 8.65 -13.82
C SER A 64 1.41 7.86 -15.10
N LEU A 65 1.93 6.64 -14.98
CA LEU A 65 2.10 5.71 -16.09
C LEU A 65 1.10 4.57 -15.99
N ASP A 66 0.39 4.32 -17.09
CA ASP A 66 -0.49 3.15 -17.22
C ASP A 66 0.33 1.87 -17.41
N LEU A 67 -0.04 0.81 -16.70
CA LEU A 67 0.67 -0.47 -16.69
C LEU A 67 0.08 -1.52 -17.65
N ALA A 68 -0.98 -1.20 -18.40
CA ALA A 68 -1.61 -2.15 -19.32
C ALA A 68 -0.71 -2.54 -20.50
N VAL A 69 0.14 -1.62 -20.97
CA VAL A 69 1.08 -1.86 -22.08
C VAL A 69 2.44 -2.34 -21.58
N ARG A 70 2.94 -1.77 -20.48
CA ARG A 70 4.19 -2.17 -19.83
C ARG A 70 3.95 -2.49 -18.36
N PRO A 71 3.81 -3.78 -17.99
CA PRO A 71 3.63 -4.17 -16.60
C PRO A 71 4.88 -3.90 -15.77
N LEU A 72 4.77 -3.96 -14.43
CA LEU A 72 5.88 -3.65 -13.50
C LEU A 72 7.17 -4.44 -13.74
N GLY A 73 7.05 -5.70 -14.20
CA GLY A 73 8.20 -6.56 -14.49
C GLY A 73 8.83 -6.35 -15.88
N ASP A 74 8.32 -5.43 -16.68
CA ASP A 74 8.84 -5.17 -18.04
C ASP A 74 10.23 -4.51 -17.97
N PRO A 75 11.26 -5.06 -18.64
CA PRO A 75 12.63 -4.53 -18.58
C PRO A 75 12.76 -3.13 -19.21
N GLY A 76 11.80 -2.68 -20.01
CA GLY A 76 11.74 -1.34 -20.59
C GLY A 76 11.06 -0.30 -19.69
N LEU A 77 10.41 -0.70 -18.60
CA LEU A 77 9.72 0.23 -17.70
C LEU A 77 10.65 1.28 -17.07
N PRO A 78 11.88 0.95 -16.59
CA PRO A 78 12.80 1.97 -16.06
C PRO A 78 13.15 3.05 -17.08
N ALA A 79 13.32 2.67 -18.35
CA ALA A 79 13.60 3.61 -19.43
C ALA A 79 12.39 4.51 -19.72
N GLN A 80 11.17 3.97 -19.65
CA GLN A 80 9.94 4.76 -19.80
C GLN A 80 9.76 5.76 -18.65
N VAL A 81 10.01 5.35 -17.40
CA VAL A 81 9.97 6.23 -16.22
C VAL A 81 10.95 7.40 -16.42
N ARG A 82 12.21 7.12 -16.74
CA ARG A 82 13.21 8.17 -17.01
C ARG A 82 12.84 9.05 -18.20
N GLY A 83 12.28 8.45 -19.25
CA GLY A 83 11.84 9.16 -20.45
C GLY A 83 10.68 10.13 -20.19
N SER A 84 9.94 9.96 -19.10
CA SER A 84 8.88 10.88 -18.69
C SER A 84 9.35 12.08 -17.86
N ARG A 85 10.67 12.24 -17.68
CA ARG A 85 11.25 13.37 -16.94
C ARG A 85 10.82 14.72 -17.54
N PRO A 86 10.34 15.67 -16.72
CA PRO A 86 9.97 17.00 -17.20
C PRO A 86 11.15 17.73 -17.85
N ALA A 87 10.97 18.20 -19.08
CA ALA A 87 12.02 18.93 -19.81
C ALA A 87 12.48 20.21 -19.08
N ALA A 88 11.60 20.84 -18.30
CA ALA A 88 11.93 22.00 -17.46
C ALA A 88 12.84 21.66 -16.26
N HIS A 89 12.95 20.38 -15.89
CA HIS A 89 13.75 19.88 -14.78
C HIS A 89 14.62 18.69 -15.20
N PRO A 90 15.64 18.90 -16.06
CA PRO A 90 16.43 17.82 -16.65
C PRO A 90 17.26 17.01 -15.64
N THR A 91 17.51 17.58 -14.46
CA THR A 91 18.20 16.94 -13.33
C THR A 91 17.24 16.33 -12.31
N ALA A 92 15.93 16.38 -12.55
CA ALA A 92 14.96 15.80 -11.63
C ALA A 92 15.07 14.28 -11.60
N ASP A 93 14.89 13.72 -10.41
CA ASP A 93 14.83 12.29 -10.18
C ASP A 93 13.60 11.95 -9.33
N ILE A 94 13.32 10.67 -9.22
CA ILE A 94 12.26 10.16 -8.35
C ILE A 94 12.89 9.64 -7.07
N ALA A 95 12.31 10.02 -5.93
CA ALA A 95 12.70 9.52 -4.62
C ALA A 95 11.85 8.33 -4.19
N ASP A 96 10.57 8.35 -4.58
CA ASP A 96 9.59 7.33 -4.23
C ASP A 96 8.54 7.22 -5.34
N PHE A 97 7.89 6.07 -5.41
CA PHE A 97 6.74 5.85 -6.28
C PHE A 97 5.69 4.97 -5.62
N SER A 98 4.46 5.10 -6.10
CA SER A 98 3.31 4.30 -5.68
C SER A 98 2.84 3.39 -6.80
N VAL A 99 2.49 2.16 -6.44
CA VAL A 99 1.77 1.23 -7.32
C VAL A 99 0.30 1.29 -6.96
N LEU A 100 -0.50 1.75 -7.92
CA LEU A 100 -1.94 1.90 -7.76
C LEU A 100 -2.66 0.79 -8.54
N GLY A 101 -3.75 0.31 -7.98
CA GLY A 101 -4.47 -0.84 -8.52
C GLY A 101 -5.80 -1.08 -7.85
N THR A 102 -6.48 -2.13 -8.32
CA THR A 102 -7.75 -2.58 -7.75
C THR A 102 -7.51 -3.79 -6.87
N GLY A 103 -8.18 -3.87 -5.73
CA GLY A 103 -8.28 -5.08 -4.93
C GLY A 103 -9.74 -5.52 -4.79
N THR A 104 -9.94 -6.71 -4.25
CA THR A 104 -11.26 -7.27 -3.98
C THR A 104 -11.49 -7.40 -2.48
N TRP A 105 -12.63 -6.90 -2.03
CA TRP A 105 -13.19 -7.15 -0.70
C TRP A 105 -14.41 -8.06 -0.80
N ILE A 106 -14.76 -8.71 0.30
CA ILE A 106 -15.89 -9.65 0.36
C ILE A 106 -16.88 -9.15 1.39
N ASP A 107 -18.14 -9.03 1.02
CA ASP A 107 -19.20 -8.52 1.90
C ASP A 107 -19.75 -9.59 2.86
N ALA A 108 -20.82 -9.23 3.60
CA ALA A 108 -21.45 -10.13 4.55
C ALA A 108 -22.14 -11.35 3.89
N ASP A 109 -22.52 -11.22 2.62
CA ASP A 109 -23.23 -12.22 1.80
C ASP A 109 -22.30 -12.99 0.85
N ASP A 110 -20.98 -12.92 1.12
CA ASP A 110 -19.92 -13.57 0.35
C ASP A 110 -19.79 -13.05 -1.10
N GLN A 111 -20.33 -11.85 -1.37
CA GLN A 111 -20.21 -11.23 -2.68
C GLN A 111 -18.90 -10.43 -2.80
N PRO A 112 -18.15 -10.60 -3.90
CA PRO A 112 -16.94 -9.83 -4.14
C PRO A 112 -17.28 -8.40 -4.61
N GLY A 113 -16.65 -7.40 -3.98
CA GLY A 113 -16.64 -6.01 -4.40
C GLY A 113 -15.23 -5.59 -4.85
N ASN A 114 -15.13 -4.88 -5.96
CA ASN A 114 -13.87 -4.31 -6.43
C ASN A 114 -13.69 -2.89 -5.92
N GLU A 115 -12.52 -2.60 -5.35
CA GLU A 115 -12.18 -1.30 -4.81
C GLU A 115 -10.84 -0.83 -5.39
N TYR A 116 -10.84 0.35 -6.01
CA TYR A 116 -9.60 0.99 -6.43
C TYR A 116 -8.88 1.52 -5.19
N ARG A 117 -7.59 1.20 -5.06
CA ARG A 117 -6.79 1.49 -3.86
C ARG A 117 -7.38 0.87 -2.59
N LEU A 118 -7.78 -0.40 -2.71
CA LEU A 118 -8.08 -1.24 -1.54
C LEU A 118 -6.88 -1.29 -0.58
N VAL A 119 -5.68 -1.35 -1.15
CA VAL A 119 -4.40 -1.14 -0.50
C VAL A 119 -3.63 -0.04 -1.24
N ASP A 120 -2.80 0.68 -0.53
CA ASP A 120 -1.82 1.62 -1.07
C ASP A 120 -0.43 1.01 -0.89
N LEU A 121 0.35 0.94 -1.98
CA LEU A 121 1.69 0.35 -1.99
C LEU A 121 2.68 1.36 -2.54
N SER A 122 3.75 1.65 -1.80
CA SER A 122 4.82 2.56 -2.21
C SER A 122 6.22 1.99 -1.97
N PHE A 123 7.19 2.53 -2.70
CA PHE A 123 8.59 2.13 -2.65
C PHE A 123 9.51 3.33 -2.74
N SER A 124 10.64 3.27 -2.05
CA SER A 124 11.71 4.25 -2.22
C SER A 124 12.73 3.81 -3.27
N THR A 125 13.18 4.78 -4.06
CA THR A 125 14.30 4.70 -5.00
C THR A 125 15.52 5.45 -4.48
N ALA A 126 15.48 5.95 -3.23
CA ALA A 126 16.54 6.71 -2.62
C ALA A 126 17.89 5.95 -2.61
N PRO A 127 19.03 6.66 -2.68
CA PRO A 127 20.35 6.05 -2.68
C PRO A 127 20.73 5.43 -1.32
N THR A 128 19.96 5.73 -0.27
CA THR A 128 20.19 5.21 1.08
C THR A 128 19.87 3.73 1.16
N GLY A 129 18.86 3.24 0.43
CA GLY A 129 18.39 1.86 0.46
C GLY A 129 17.02 1.73 -0.15
N LEU A 130 16.59 0.47 -0.34
CA LEU A 130 15.20 0.19 -0.70
C LEU A 130 14.32 0.27 0.56
N SER A 131 13.08 0.67 0.36
CA SER A 131 12.03 0.49 1.35
C SER A 131 10.71 0.21 0.66
N ALA A 132 9.77 -0.37 1.40
CA ALA A 132 8.41 -0.59 0.94
C ALA A 132 7.43 -0.21 2.04
N GLU A 133 6.29 0.36 1.66
CA GLU A 133 5.18 0.61 2.58
C GLU A 133 3.88 0.07 1.99
N LEU A 134 3.14 -0.68 2.80
CA LEU A 134 1.78 -1.12 2.50
C LEU A 134 0.83 -0.45 3.49
N SER A 135 -0.23 0.19 3.00
CA SER A 135 -1.22 0.87 3.84
C SER A 135 -2.63 0.48 3.45
N VAL A 136 -3.52 0.43 4.43
CA VAL A 136 -4.95 0.14 4.24
C VAL A 136 -5.82 1.20 4.86
N HIS A 137 -6.96 1.49 4.24
CA HIS A 137 -7.84 2.59 4.64
C HIS A 137 -9.29 2.19 4.88
N HIS A 138 -9.66 0.93 4.64
CA HIS A 138 -11.05 0.51 4.67
C HIS A 138 -11.36 -0.22 5.98
N ASP A 139 -12.57 -0.02 6.52
CA ASP A 139 -13.05 -0.67 7.74
C ASP A 139 -13.19 -2.22 7.64
N ILE A 140 -13.14 -2.82 6.45
CA ILE A 140 -13.35 -4.27 6.23
C ILE A 140 -12.32 -5.14 6.93
N TRP A 141 -11.20 -4.56 7.33
CA TRP A 141 -10.11 -5.26 8.01
C TRP A 141 -10.34 -5.35 9.52
N ALA A 142 -11.22 -4.51 10.06
CA ALA A 142 -11.52 -4.41 11.49
C ALA A 142 -12.83 -5.12 11.83
N ARG A 143 -13.09 -5.32 13.13
CA ARG A 143 -14.32 -5.93 13.64
C ARG A 143 -15.52 -4.98 13.61
N TYR A 144 -15.27 -3.66 13.57
CA TYR A 144 -16.26 -2.61 13.62
C TYR A 144 -16.13 -1.69 12.41
N ASP A 145 -17.27 -1.27 11.87
CA ASP A 145 -17.29 -0.23 10.84
C ASP A 145 -16.95 1.14 11.46
N PHE A 146 -16.75 2.16 10.63
CA PHE A 146 -16.44 3.50 11.14
C PHE A 146 -17.58 4.18 11.90
N SER A 147 -18.78 3.59 11.98
CA SER A 147 -19.86 4.03 12.87
C SER A 147 -19.90 3.25 14.19
N GLY A 148 -18.88 2.42 14.44
CA GLY A 148 -18.77 1.58 15.64
C GLY A 148 -19.61 0.31 15.59
N ARG A 149 -20.33 0.02 14.50
CA ARG A 149 -21.19 -1.16 14.44
C ARG A 149 -20.35 -2.42 14.18
N PRO A 150 -20.55 -3.51 14.92
CA PRO A 150 -19.85 -4.75 14.67
C PRO A 150 -20.26 -5.32 13.30
N HIS A 151 -19.28 -5.77 12.53
CA HIS A 151 -19.43 -6.48 11.25
C HIS A 151 -18.46 -7.68 11.15
N PRO A 152 -18.46 -8.59 12.14
CA PRO A 152 -17.48 -9.69 12.22
C PRO A 152 -17.54 -10.64 11.01
N GLU A 153 -18.68 -10.73 10.31
CA GLU A 153 -18.85 -11.47 9.06
C GLU A 153 -17.97 -10.91 7.94
N ILE A 154 -17.85 -9.58 7.85
CA ILE A 154 -16.99 -8.91 6.85
C ILE A 154 -15.53 -9.08 7.27
N GLN A 155 -15.19 -8.81 8.53
CA GLN A 155 -13.82 -8.95 9.04
C GLN A 155 -13.25 -10.35 8.74
N ARG A 156 -14.01 -11.40 9.07
CA ARG A 156 -13.58 -12.80 8.94
C ARG A 156 -13.27 -13.22 7.50
N ARG A 157 -13.85 -12.53 6.52
CA ARG A 157 -13.61 -12.80 5.08
C ARG A 157 -12.48 -11.98 4.49
N ASN A 158 -12.12 -10.86 5.12
CA ASN A 158 -11.12 -9.92 4.59
C ASN A 158 -9.81 -9.95 5.38
N ALA A 159 -9.86 -9.81 6.71
CA ALA A 159 -8.67 -9.72 7.55
C ALA A 159 -7.68 -10.89 7.38
N PRO A 160 -8.10 -12.16 7.27
CA PRO A 160 -7.16 -13.27 7.07
C PRO A 160 -6.36 -13.19 5.77
N ARG A 161 -6.90 -12.58 4.71
CA ARG A 161 -6.18 -12.40 3.43
C ARG A 161 -5.07 -11.37 3.57
N LEU A 162 -5.33 -10.28 4.31
CA LEU A 162 -4.31 -9.29 4.65
C LEU A 162 -3.21 -9.93 5.52
N THR A 163 -3.57 -10.69 6.55
CA THR A 163 -2.61 -11.41 7.40
C THR A 163 -1.75 -12.37 6.58
N ALA A 164 -2.35 -13.15 5.68
CA ALA A 164 -1.62 -14.07 4.81
C ALA A 164 -0.67 -13.32 3.87
N ALA A 165 -1.10 -12.19 3.30
CA ALA A 165 -0.24 -11.35 2.48
C ALA A 165 0.94 -10.78 3.25
N LEU A 166 0.74 -10.25 4.47
CA LEU A 166 1.82 -9.74 5.32
C LEU A 166 2.85 -10.82 5.67
N LYS A 167 2.40 -12.05 5.91
CA LYS A 167 3.28 -13.21 6.14
C LYS A 167 4.10 -13.58 4.89
N ASP A 168 3.47 -13.59 3.73
CA ASP A 168 4.16 -13.85 2.46
C ASP A 168 5.17 -12.74 2.14
N LEU A 169 4.83 -11.48 2.42
CA LEU A 169 5.75 -10.34 2.25
C LEU A 169 6.93 -10.42 3.24
N THR A 170 6.67 -10.78 4.49
CA THR A 170 7.73 -11.05 5.48
C THR A 170 8.66 -12.16 5.00
N SER A 171 8.11 -13.21 4.39
CA SER A 171 8.90 -14.30 3.80
C SER A 171 9.68 -13.85 2.57
N LEU A 172 9.09 -13.00 1.73
CA LEU A 172 9.72 -12.41 0.55
C LEU A 172 10.90 -11.51 0.91
N PHE A 173 10.73 -10.67 1.94
CA PHE A 173 11.73 -9.69 2.37
C PHE A 173 12.74 -10.24 3.37
N GLY A 174 12.42 -11.35 4.05
CA GLY A 174 13.26 -11.97 5.07
C GLY A 174 13.25 -11.26 6.42
N THR A 175 12.40 -10.23 6.59
CA THR A 175 12.25 -9.46 7.83
C THR A 175 10.79 -9.08 8.05
N PRO A 176 10.27 -9.05 9.30
CA PRO A 176 8.93 -8.54 9.57
C PRO A 176 8.83 -7.04 9.28
N PRO A 177 7.62 -6.52 9.01
CA PRO A 177 7.40 -5.08 8.94
C PRO A 177 7.54 -4.42 10.30
N GLU A 178 7.87 -3.14 10.26
CA GLU A 178 7.59 -2.18 11.33
C GLU A 178 6.14 -1.69 11.18
N PRO A 179 5.24 -2.01 12.13
CA PRO A 179 3.88 -1.51 12.09
C PRO A 179 3.87 0.01 12.30
N GLY A 180 3.07 0.72 11.49
CA GLY A 180 2.90 2.16 11.60
C GLY A 180 2.24 2.59 12.92
N GLU A 181 2.31 3.90 13.19
CA GLU A 181 1.71 4.49 14.39
C GLU A 181 0.20 4.27 14.45
N ARG A 182 -0.34 4.24 15.68
CA ARG A 182 -1.78 4.19 15.90
C ARG A 182 -2.46 5.42 15.29
N THR A 183 -3.50 5.19 14.50
CA THR A 183 -4.36 6.25 13.97
C THR A 183 -5.69 6.29 14.72
N TYR A 184 -6.54 7.27 14.38
CA TYR A 184 -7.92 7.28 14.86
C TYR A 184 -8.73 6.07 14.34
N PHE A 185 -8.31 5.50 13.19
CA PHE A 185 -9.06 4.46 12.47
C PHE A 185 -8.59 3.05 12.78
N GLY A 186 -7.42 2.89 13.40
CA GLY A 186 -6.89 1.57 13.73
C GLY A 186 -5.49 1.61 14.31
N MET A 187 -4.97 0.42 14.61
CA MET A 187 -3.61 0.23 15.07
C MET A 187 -3.03 -0.98 14.34
N ALA A 188 -1.90 -0.79 13.68
CA ALA A 188 -1.19 -1.86 13.02
C ALA A 188 -0.51 -2.79 14.05
N THR A 189 -0.49 -4.07 13.73
CA THR A 189 0.36 -5.10 14.35
C THR A 189 1.16 -5.76 13.23
N VAL A 190 2.17 -6.56 13.56
CA VAL A 190 2.96 -7.29 12.54
C VAL A 190 2.08 -8.16 11.63
N GLU A 191 0.94 -8.65 12.13
CA GLU A 191 0.10 -9.63 11.44
C GLU A 191 -1.20 -9.06 10.85
N GLY A 192 -1.48 -7.77 11.05
CA GLY A 192 -2.74 -7.15 10.62
C GLY A 192 -3.17 -6.01 11.54
N LEU A 193 -4.47 -5.75 11.63
CA LEU A 193 -5.00 -4.71 12.52
C LEU A 193 -5.27 -5.28 13.92
N ALA A 194 -4.93 -4.51 14.94
CA ALA A 194 -5.34 -4.80 16.31
C ALA A 194 -6.85 -4.62 16.47
N GLU A 195 -7.44 -5.44 17.34
CA GLU A 195 -8.85 -5.34 17.69
C GLU A 195 -9.05 -4.23 18.75
N PRO A 196 -9.94 -3.25 18.53
CA PRO A 196 -10.25 -2.24 19.53
C PRO A 196 -11.12 -2.84 20.64
N GLU A 197 -11.00 -2.28 21.85
CA GLU A 197 -11.90 -2.62 22.96
C GLU A 197 -13.32 -2.13 22.65
N ALA A 198 -14.30 -3.01 22.88
CA ALA A 198 -15.71 -2.68 22.77
C ALA A 198 -16.15 -1.86 23.99
N ASP A 199 -17.11 -0.96 23.79
CA ASP A 199 -17.80 -0.31 24.90
C ASP A 199 -18.76 -1.28 25.62
N GLU A 200 -19.45 -0.78 26.66
CA GLU A 200 -20.42 -1.55 27.45
C GLU A 200 -21.60 -2.10 26.63
N ASN A 201 -21.85 -1.55 25.44
CA ASN A 201 -22.92 -1.97 24.53
C ASN A 201 -22.41 -2.90 23.42
N GLY A 202 -21.13 -3.27 23.44
CA GLY A 202 -20.50 -4.10 22.40
C GLY A 202 -20.23 -3.34 21.11
N MET A 203 -20.17 -2.01 21.16
CA MET A 203 -19.90 -1.13 20.03
C MET A 203 -18.42 -0.74 20.00
N GLY A 204 -17.90 -0.55 18.79
CA GLY A 204 -16.60 0.08 18.57
C GLY A 204 -16.70 1.61 18.64
N PRO A 205 -15.56 2.30 18.48
CA PRO A 205 -15.55 3.76 18.42
C PRO A 205 -16.33 4.27 17.19
N ASP A 206 -17.20 5.26 17.39
CA ASP A 206 -17.83 6.00 16.29
C ASP A 206 -16.83 7.05 15.76
N LEU A 207 -16.38 6.83 14.53
CA LEU A 207 -15.39 7.64 13.82
C LEU A 207 -16.00 8.44 12.67
N THR A 208 -17.33 8.47 12.54
CA THR A 208 -18.03 9.15 11.44
C THR A 208 -17.67 10.64 11.34
N GLY A 209 -17.44 11.31 12.47
CA GLY A 209 -16.99 12.71 12.51
C GLY A 209 -15.54 12.96 12.07
N ARG A 210 -14.78 11.91 11.72
CA ARG A 210 -13.38 11.98 11.26
C ARG A 210 -13.20 11.60 9.79
N LEU A 211 -14.28 11.18 9.12
CA LEU A 211 -14.28 10.75 7.72
C LEU A 211 -14.23 11.92 6.73
#